data_AF-A0A2T4Z657-F1
#
_entry.id   AF-A0A2T4Z657-F1
#
_cell.length_a   1.000
_cell.length_b   1.000
_cell.length_c   1.000
_cell.angle_alpha   90.00
_cell.angle_beta   90.00
_cell.angle_gamma   90.00
#
_symmetry.space_group_name_H-M   'P 1'
#
loop_
_entity.id
_entity.type
_entity.pdbx_description
1 polymer ?
#
loop_
_entity_poly.entity_id
_entity_poly.type
_entity_poly.pdbx_seq_one_letter_code
_entity_poly.pdbx_strand_id
1 'polypeptide(L)'
;MEGLANPAALLGALVGAAIGWVDYRIVSGLLVRKLRETNRSATPAEHQDYERRIVLAQRILMVVIVPAFAGLGYWLGRTLSGWGI
;
A
#
# COMPACT_ATOMS: atom_id res chain seq x y z
N MET A 1 22.24 19.97 -15.62
CA MET A 1 21.44 19.29 -14.58
C MET A 1 19.99 19.38 -15.00
N GLU A 2 19.59 18.54 -15.96
CA GLU A 2 18.19 18.42 -16.43
C GLU A 2 17.38 17.58 -15.42
N GLY A 3 17.30 18.09 -14.19
CA GLY A 3 16.18 17.77 -13.32
C GLY A 3 14.99 18.50 -13.90
N LEU A 4 13.85 17.89 -14.14
CA LEU A 4 12.90 17.48 -13.11
C LEU A 4 12.02 16.40 -13.75
N ALA A 5 11.70 15.34 -13.00
CA ALA A 5 10.71 14.35 -13.41
C ALA A 5 9.47 15.03 -14.01
N ASN A 6 8.98 14.54 -15.15
CA ASN A 6 7.78 15.04 -15.82
C ASN A 6 6.71 15.34 -14.76
N PRO A 7 6.25 16.60 -14.61
CA PRO A 7 5.36 16.98 -13.51
C PRO A 7 4.05 16.18 -13.53
N ALA A 8 3.57 15.77 -14.71
CA ALA A 8 2.41 14.89 -14.82
C ALA A 8 2.69 13.47 -14.29
N ALA A 9 3.90 12.94 -14.51
CA ALA A 9 4.31 11.65 -13.97
C ALA A 9 4.48 11.72 -12.44
N LEU A 10 5.04 12.81 -11.91
CA LEU A 10 5.15 13.00 -10.46
C LEU A 10 3.77 13.17 -9.81
N LEU A 11 2.86 13.94 -10.41
CA LEU A 11 1.48 14.07 -9.96
C LEU A 11 0.74 12.73 -10.01
N GLY A 12 0.91 11.98 -11.09
CA GLY A 12 0.37 10.64 -11.21
C GLY A 12 0.89 9.71 -10.09
N ALA A 13 2.18 9.78 -9.79
CA ALA A 13 2.79 9.01 -8.69
C ALA A 13 2.21 9.38 -7.32
N LEU A 14 2.01 10.67 -7.06
CA LEU A 14 1.42 11.16 -5.82
C LEU A 14 -0.04 10.71 -5.66
N VAL A 15 -0.83 10.81 -6.74
CA VAL A 15 -2.22 10.33 -6.74
C VAL A 15 -2.27 8.82 -6.56
N GLY A 16 -1.41 8.07 -7.26
CA GLY A 16 -1.26 6.63 -7.10
C GLY A 16 -0.89 6.26 -5.66
N ALA A 17 0.09 6.93 -5.06
CA ALA A 17 0.49 6.70 -3.68
C ALA A 17 -0.65 6.98 -2.69
N ALA A 18 -1.42 8.06 -2.90
CA ALA A 18 -2.58 8.39 -2.08
C ALA A 18 -3.68 7.31 -2.18
N ILE A 19 -3.96 6.82 -3.38
CA ILE A 19 -4.91 5.71 -3.60
C ILE A 19 -4.42 4.44 -2.90
N GLY A 20 -3.16 4.05 -3.11
CA GLY A 20 -2.57 2.87 -2.47
C GLY A 20 -2.56 2.98 -0.94
N TRP A 21 -2.41 4.18 -0.38
CA TRP A 21 -2.52 4.43 1.05
C TRP A 21 -3.94 4.21 1.57
N VAL A 22 -4.95 4.71 0.87
CA VAL A 22 -6.36 4.51 1.23
C VAL A 22 -6.71 3.02 1.15
N ASP A 23 -6.32 2.35 0.07
CA ASP A 23 -6.54 0.91 -0.11
C ASP A 23 -5.87 0.09 1.01
N TYR A 24 -4.61 0.38 1.31
CA TYR A 24 -3.90 -0.23 2.44
C TYR A 24 -4.68 -0.08 3.76
N ARG A 25 -5.21 1.12 4.06
CA ARG A 25 -5.97 1.36 5.30
C ARG A 25 -7.25 0.52 5.37
N ILE A 26 -7.94 0.34 4.24
CA ILE A 26 -9.16 -0.48 4.16
C ILE A 26 -8.80 -1.97 4.30
N VAL A 27 -7.87 -2.46 3.49
CA VAL A 27 -7.49 -3.88 3.46
C VAL A 27 -6.87 -4.31 4.79
N SER A 28 -6.00 -3.48 5.39
CA SER A 28 -5.40 -3.76 6.70
C SER A 28 -6.45 -3.83 7.82
N GLY A 29 -7.47 -2.97 7.79
CA GLY A 29 -8.59 -3.02 8.73
C GLY A 29 -9.43 -4.28 8.58
N LEU A 30 -9.76 -4.66 7.34
CA LEU A 30 -10.48 -5.91 7.04
C LEU A 30 -9.67 -7.15 7.44
N LEU A 31 -8.36 -7.14 7.18
CA LEU A 31 -7.45 -8.24 7.50
C LEU A 31 -7.38 -8.47 9.01
N VAL A 32 -7.21 -7.40 9.80
CA VAL A 32 -7.22 -7.48 11.28
C VAL A 32 -8.54 -8.03 11.78
N ARG A 33 -9.65 -7.51 11.27
CA ARG A 33 -10.99 -7.94 11.70
C ARG A 33 -11.19 -9.43 11.44
N LYS A 34 -10.84 -9.90 10.25
CA LYS A 34 -11.00 -11.31 9.85
C LYS A 34 -10.05 -12.25 10.60
N LEU A 35 -8.80 -11.83 10.82
CA LEU A 35 -7.84 -12.58 11.63
C LEU A 35 -8.29 -12.64 13.09
N ARG A 36 -8.86 -11.57 13.62
CA ARG A 36 -9.44 -11.55 14.98
C ARG A 36 -10.68 -12.44 15.11
N GLU A 37 -11.54 -12.49 14.09
CA GLU A 37 -12.69 -13.41 14.04
C GLU A 37 -12.26 -14.89 14.02
N THR A 38 -11.08 -15.18 13.45
CA THR A 38 -10.53 -16.55 13.34
C THR A 38 -9.59 -16.90 14.49
N ASN A 39 -9.36 -15.97 15.43
CA ASN A 39 -8.41 -16.16 16.50
C ASN A 39 -8.90 -17.20 17.51
N ARG A 40 -8.24 -18.37 17.56
CA ARG A 40 -8.48 -19.44 18.56
C ARG A 40 -7.48 -19.44 19.72
N SER A 41 -6.73 -18.35 19.92
CA SER A 41 -5.71 -18.26 20.99
C SER A 41 -6.32 -18.61 22.35
N ALA A 42 -5.78 -19.63 23.02
CA ALA A 42 -6.24 -20.06 24.34
C ALA A 42 -5.46 -19.37 25.46
N THR A 43 -4.27 -18.82 25.14
CA THR A 43 -3.37 -18.20 26.11
C THR A 43 -2.94 -16.78 25.71
N PRO A 44 -2.55 -15.92 26.69
CA PRO A 44 -2.08 -14.56 26.42
C PRO A 44 -0.80 -14.50 25.56
N ALA A 45 0.08 -15.50 25.68
CA ALA A 45 1.33 -15.57 24.93
C ALA A 45 1.09 -15.84 23.43
N GLU A 46 0.17 -16.77 23.12
CA GLU A 46 -0.25 -17.05 21.73
C GLU A 46 -0.90 -15.82 21.09
N HIS A 47 -1.69 -15.07 21.87
CA HIS A 47 -2.34 -13.87 21.37
C HIS A 47 -1.33 -12.78 20.98
N GLN A 48 -0.26 -12.59 21.76
CA GLN A 48 0.78 -11.61 21.45
C GLN A 48 1.56 -11.99 20.18
N ASP A 49 1.91 -13.26 20.01
CA ASP A 49 2.59 -13.72 18.81
C ASP A 49 1.70 -13.65 17.56
N TYR A 50 0.39 -13.85 17.73
CA TYR A 50 -0.58 -13.67 16.66
C TYR A 50 -0.66 -12.20 16.22
N GLU A 51 -0.81 -11.26 17.16
CA GLU A 51 -0.85 -9.82 16.89
C GLU A 51 0.45 -9.33 16.20
N ARG A 52 1.63 -9.84 16.59
CA ARG A 52 2.90 -9.54 15.90
C ARG A 52 2.87 -9.95 14.43
N ARG A 53 2.32 -11.12 14.12
CA ARG A 53 2.20 -11.62 12.73
C ARG A 53 1.22 -10.78 11.91
N ILE A 54 0.11 -10.34 12.52
CA ILE A 54 -0.84 -9.42 11.88
C ILE A 54 -0.13 -8.11 11.51
N VAL A 55 0.60 -7.50 12.45
CA VAL A 55 1.34 -6.26 12.21
C VAL A 55 2.40 -6.44 11.11
N LEU A 56 3.10 -7.58 11.10
CA LEU A 56 4.09 -7.88 10.06
C LEU A 56 3.42 -7.98 8.68
N ALA A 57 2.30 -8.70 8.59
CA ALA A 57 1.53 -8.83 7.36
C ALA A 57 1.03 -7.48 6.85
N GLN A 58 0.52 -6.62 7.74
CA GLN A 58 0.13 -5.25 7.38
C GLN A 58 1.31 -4.43 6.85
N ARG A 59 2.46 -4.47 7.52
CA ARG A 59 3.67 -3.76 7.04
C ARG A 59 4.08 -4.23 5.65
N ILE A 60 4.09 -5.54 5.40
CA ILE A 60 4.39 -6.08 4.07
C ILE A 60 3.36 -5.59 3.05
N LEU A 61 2.07 -5.63 3.39
CA LEU A 61 1.00 -5.17 2.53
C LEU A 61 1.18 -3.69 2.13
N MET A 62 1.53 -2.83 3.09
CA MET A 62 1.79 -1.40 2.85
C MET A 62 2.95 -1.21 1.87
N VAL A 63 4.07 -1.92 2.10
CA VAL A 63 5.29 -1.81 1.32
C VAL A 63 5.11 -2.36 -0.10
N VAL A 64 4.12 -3.22 -0.33
CA VAL A 64 3.79 -3.74 -1.67
C VAL A 64 2.76 -2.86 -2.38
N ILE A 65 1.63 -2.58 -1.72
CA ILE A 65 0.49 -1.87 -2.32
C ILE A 65 0.84 -0.42 -2.64
N VAL A 66 1.43 0.31 -1.69
CA VAL A 66 1.67 1.76 -1.87
C VAL A 66 2.65 2.02 -3.03
N PRO A 67 3.81 1.33 -3.14
CA PRO A 67 4.70 1.51 -4.27
C PRO A 67 4.13 0.99 -5.60
N ALA A 68 3.31 -0.07 -5.58
CA ALA A 68 2.66 -0.57 -6.78
C ALA A 68 1.70 0.47 -7.37
N PHE A 69 0.82 1.04 -6.54
CA PHE A 69 -0.09 2.11 -6.99
C PHE A 69 0.65 3.40 -7.34
N ALA A 70 1.69 3.77 -6.60
CA ALA A 70 2.53 4.92 -6.95
C ALA A 70 3.24 4.73 -8.30
N GLY A 71 3.78 3.54 -8.57
CA GLY A 71 4.39 3.19 -9.85
C GLY A 71 3.39 3.19 -11.00
N LEU A 72 2.20 2.63 -10.79
CA LEU A 72 1.10 2.69 -11.76
C LEU A 72 0.68 4.13 -12.06
N GLY A 73 0.52 4.95 -11.02
CA GLY A 73 0.19 6.37 -11.16
C GLY A 73 1.27 7.14 -11.92
N TYR A 74 2.54 6.89 -11.63
CA TYR A 74 3.66 7.48 -12.37
C TYR A 74 3.62 7.12 -13.86
N TRP A 75 3.42 5.83 -14.15
CA TRP A 75 3.34 5.33 -15.51
C TRP A 75 2.16 5.94 -16.27
N LEU A 76 0.97 6.01 -15.66
CA LEU A 76 -0.20 6.66 -16.24
C LEU A 76 -0.01 8.16 -16.44
N GLY A 77 0.57 8.86 -15.47
CA GLY A 77 0.88 10.29 -15.60
C GLY A 77 1.86 10.56 -16.74
N ARG A 78 2.84 9.66 -16.94
CA ARG A 78 3.76 9.72 -18.08
C ARG A 78 3.03 9.47 -19.41
N THR A 79 2.20 8.44 -19.52
CA THR A 79 1.51 8.10 -20.78
C THR A 79 0.47 9.15 -21.19
N LEU A 80 -0.30 9.68 -20.24
CA LEU A 80 -1.33 10.70 -20.48
C LEU A 80 -0.75 12.08 -20.84
N SER A 81 0.49 12.37 -20.42
CA SER A 81 1.16 13.64 -20.76
C SER A 81 1.65 13.74 -22.21
N GLY A 82 1.39 12.73 -23.04
CA GLY A 82 1.81 12.70 -24.45
C GLY A 82 3.31 12.48 -24.67
N TRP A 83 4.13 12.47 -23.62
CA TRP A 83 5.57 12.12 -23.66
C TRP A 83 5.82 10.60 -23.58
N GLY A 84 4.86 9.82 -24.09
CA GLY A 84 4.90 8.36 -24.14
C GLY A 84 5.22 7.79 -25.51
N ILE A 85 5.31 8.62 -26.56
CA ILE A 85 5.75 8.31 -27.93
C ILE A 85 6.49 9.53 -28.47
#